data_AF-A0A5A9P6K0-F1
#
_entry.id   AF-A0A5A9P6K0-F1
#
_cell.length_a   1.000
_cell.length_b   1.000
_cell.length_c   1.000
_cell.angle_alpha   90.00
_cell.angle_beta   90.00
_cell.angle_gamma   90.00
#
_symmetry.space_group_name_H-M   'P 1'
#
loop_
_entity.id
_entity.type
_entity.pdbx_description
1 polymer ?
#
loop_
_entity_poly.entity_id
_entity_poly.type
_entity_poly.pdbx_seq_one_letter_code
_entity_poly.pdbx_strand_id
1 'polypeptide(L)'
;MVASLGRQCQTGPNPNEISIGVDKVYIHPRYKSSSQDNDIALVKLSSIVNFTDYIRPVCLAGANSSIAAGTESWVTGWGKLSFEADDNTSILQVASVQITKESDCKHHSCFPGLTDNMICAGKMQGSKADACQGDSGGPLVSMNNNSQWIQSGIALSVSQMCAEKPPSTQDFLDGVMRLQGLGLGKLAYENSPILTITAEEVSSVKDGF
;
A
#
# COMPACT_ATOMS: atom_id res chain seq x y z
N MET A 1 -5.61 11.20 -17.62
CA MET A 1 -5.52 10.68 -16.24
C MET A 1 -5.06 11.81 -15.32
N VAL A 2 -5.59 11.89 -14.11
CA VAL A 2 -5.29 12.95 -13.12
C VAL A 2 -4.96 12.25 -11.80
N ALA A 3 -4.04 12.82 -11.03
CA ALA A 3 -3.72 12.46 -9.66
C ALA A 3 -4.16 13.57 -8.72
N SER A 4 -4.66 13.24 -7.53
CA SER A 4 -4.93 14.24 -6.49
C SER A 4 -4.08 14.04 -5.25
N LEU A 5 -3.31 15.07 -4.90
CA LEU A 5 -2.40 15.09 -3.75
C LEU A 5 -3.00 15.94 -2.64
N GLY A 6 -2.72 15.63 -1.38
CA GLY A 6 -3.21 16.41 -0.22
C GLY A 6 -4.71 16.23 0.08
N ARG A 7 -5.32 15.16 -0.45
CA ARG A 7 -6.72 14.82 -0.23
C ARG A 7 -6.93 14.18 1.13
N GLN A 8 -8.00 14.56 1.82
CA GLN A 8 -8.41 13.95 3.10
C GLN A 8 -9.78 13.29 3.01
N CYS A 9 -10.71 13.88 2.24
CA CYS A 9 -12.09 13.45 2.11
C CYS A 9 -12.41 12.99 0.68
N GLN A 10 -13.04 11.82 0.52
CA GLN A 10 -13.59 11.35 -0.76
C GLN A 10 -14.80 12.18 -1.19
N THR A 11 -15.57 12.70 -0.23
CA THR A 11 -16.72 13.57 -0.49
C THR A 11 -16.57 14.90 0.25
N GLY A 12 -16.98 15.99 -0.40
CA GLY A 12 -16.89 17.33 0.18
C GLY A 12 -15.58 18.07 -0.13
N PRO A 13 -15.33 19.21 0.54
CA PRO A 13 -14.20 20.09 0.24
C PRO A 13 -12.87 19.56 0.77
N ASN A 14 -11.81 19.64 -0.05
CA ASN A 14 -10.42 19.40 0.36
C ASN A 14 -9.60 20.68 0.13
N PRO A 15 -9.41 21.55 1.15
CA PRO A 15 -8.76 22.85 0.96
C PRO A 15 -7.27 22.76 0.61
N ASN A 16 -6.64 21.62 0.89
CA ASN A 16 -5.22 21.38 0.65
C ASN A 16 -4.97 20.46 -0.57
N GLU A 17 -6.04 20.05 -1.26
CA GLU A 17 -5.92 19.16 -2.41
C GLU A 17 -5.46 19.94 -3.64
N ILE A 18 -4.57 19.32 -4.42
CA ILE A 18 -4.31 19.72 -5.79
C ILE A 18 -4.60 18.56 -6.74
N SER A 19 -5.17 18.88 -7.90
CA SER A 19 -5.32 17.95 -9.01
C SER A 19 -4.24 18.23 -10.06
N ILE A 20 -3.51 17.20 -10.46
CA ILE A 20 -2.40 17.30 -11.41
C ILE A 20 -2.50 16.22 -12.47
N GLY A 21 -2.19 16.56 -13.72
CA GLY A 21 -2.19 15.60 -14.81
C GLY A 21 -1.15 14.50 -14.64
N VAL A 22 -1.44 13.32 -15.18
CA VAL A 22 -0.45 12.25 -15.33
C VAL A 22 0.12 12.32 -16.75
N ASP A 23 1.44 12.45 -16.86
CA ASP A 23 2.21 12.44 -18.12
C ASP A 23 2.39 11.00 -18.63
N LYS A 24 2.83 10.11 -17.73
CA LYS A 24 3.17 8.74 -18.11
C LYS A 24 3.07 7.77 -16.94
N VAL A 25 2.69 6.54 -17.24
CA VAL A 25 2.72 5.41 -16.30
C VAL A 25 3.78 4.40 -16.77
N TYR A 26 4.66 4.00 -15.86
CA TYR A 26 5.69 2.99 -16.09
C TYR A 26 5.34 1.74 -15.30
N ILE A 27 4.73 0.76 -15.98
CA ILE A 27 4.44 -0.54 -15.40
C ILE A 27 5.75 -1.33 -15.28
N HIS A 28 5.93 -2.04 -14.17
CA HIS A 28 7.12 -2.87 -14.01
C HIS A 28 7.23 -3.89 -15.16
N PRO A 29 8.39 -3.99 -15.85
CA PRO A 29 8.53 -4.80 -17.07
C PRO A 29 8.38 -6.31 -16.85
N ARG A 30 8.48 -6.75 -15.59
CA ARG A 30 8.27 -8.16 -15.19
C ARG A 30 6.94 -8.37 -14.44
N TYR A 31 6.00 -7.43 -14.54
CA TYR A 31 4.67 -7.61 -13.99
C TYR A 31 4.01 -8.86 -14.59
N LYS A 32 3.44 -9.70 -13.73
CA LYS A 32 2.70 -10.91 -14.12
C LYS A 32 1.31 -10.88 -13.53
N SER A 33 0.30 -10.65 -14.36
CA SER A 33 -1.11 -10.60 -13.93
C SER A 33 -1.58 -11.88 -13.24
N SER A 34 -1.12 -13.06 -13.70
CA SER A 34 -1.53 -14.36 -13.16
C SER A 34 -1.09 -14.61 -11.72
N SER A 35 0.08 -14.10 -11.33
CA SER A 35 0.64 -14.27 -9.98
C SER A 35 0.65 -12.98 -9.16
N GLN A 36 0.30 -11.86 -9.80
CA GLN A 36 0.47 -10.49 -9.29
C GLN A 36 1.91 -10.17 -8.88
N ASP A 37 2.88 -10.90 -9.44
CA ASP A 37 4.29 -10.68 -9.13
C ASP A 37 4.77 -9.39 -9.80
N ASN A 38 5.49 -8.56 -9.05
CA ASN A 38 5.88 -7.22 -9.44
C ASN A 38 4.67 -6.32 -9.78
N ASP A 39 3.61 -6.37 -8.98
CA ASP A 39 2.45 -5.48 -9.08
C ASP A 39 2.82 -4.08 -8.56
N ILE A 40 3.56 -3.35 -9.39
CA ILE A 40 4.11 -2.02 -9.11
C ILE A 40 4.21 -1.21 -10.40
N ALA A 41 3.89 0.07 -10.30
CA ALA A 41 4.09 1.04 -11.37
C ALA A 41 4.59 2.38 -10.80
N LEU A 42 5.26 3.17 -11.65
CA LEU A 42 5.54 4.58 -11.37
C LEU A 42 4.60 5.47 -12.16
N VAL A 43 4.10 6.51 -11.51
CA VAL A 43 3.28 7.54 -12.15
C VAL A 43 4.10 8.83 -12.24
N LYS A 44 4.37 9.28 -13.46
CA LYS A 44 5.01 10.56 -13.73
C LYS A 44 3.95 11.65 -13.88
N LEU A 45 4.02 12.67 -13.04
CA LEU A 45 3.15 13.83 -13.12
C LEU A 45 3.51 14.74 -14.30
N SER A 46 2.51 15.46 -14.82
CA SER A 46 2.66 16.41 -15.93
C SER A 46 3.46 17.66 -15.57
N SER A 47 3.62 17.96 -14.28
CA SER A 47 4.40 19.08 -13.79
C SER A 47 4.98 18.80 -12.40
N ILE A 48 5.94 19.62 -11.98
CA ILE A 48 6.49 19.57 -10.63
C ILE A 48 5.41 20.03 -9.64
N VAL A 49 5.44 19.43 -8.44
CA VAL A 49 4.55 19.77 -7.33
C VAL A 49 5.35 20.47 -6.25
N ASN A 50 4.81 21.57 -5.73
CA ASN A 50 5.39 22.25 -4.58
C ASN A 50 5.03 21.50 -3.30
N PHE A 51 6.02 21.22 -2.47
CA PHE A 51 5.78 20.61 -1.18
C PHE A 51 5.11 21.60 -0.23
N THR A 52 4.19 21.07 0.56
CA THR A 52 3.45 21.81 1.58
C THR A 52 3.46 21.01 2.89
N ASP A 53 2.73 21.44 3.89
CA ASP A 53 2.53 20.63 5.09
C ASP A 53 1.60 19.44 4.85
N TYR A 54 0.88 19.42 3.73
CA TYR A 54 -0.09 18.38 3.36
C TYR A 54 0.34 17.54 2.16
N ILE A 55 1.41 17.94 1.47
CA ILE A 55 1.95 17.25 0.29
C ILE A 55 3.46 17.12 0.49
N ARG A 56 3.92 15.91 0.85
CA ARG A 56 5.33 15.60 1.07
C ARG A 56 5.65 14.19 0.61
N PRO A 57 6.83 13.96 0.00
CA PRO A 57 7.22 12.63 -0.41
C PRO A 57 7.52 11.74 0.80
N VAL A 58 7.25 10.44 0.64
CA VAL A 58 7.73 9.39 1.55
C VAL A 58 9.10 8.91 1.10
N CYS A 59 9.95 8.47 2.04
CA CYS A 59 11.21 7.82 1.68
C CYS A 59 10.93 6.41 1.16
N LEU A 60 11.71 5.92 0.21
CA LEU A 60 11.58 4.55 -0.27
C LEU A 60 12.52 3.62 0.49
N ALA A 61 12.07 2.39 0.74
CA ALA A 61 12.96 1.32 1.13
C ALA A 61 14.06 1.10 0.06
N GLY A 62 15.28 0.83 0.51
CA GLY A 62 16.39 0.55 -0.38
C GLY A 62 16.12 -0.70 -1.23
N ALA A 63 16.70 -0.77 -2.44
CA ALA A 63 16.41 -1.85 -3.40
C ALA A 63 16.67 -3.27 -2.85
N ASN A 64 17.57 -3.40 -1.86
CA ASN A 64 17.91 -4.66 -1.20
C ASN A 64 17.65 -4.62 0.33
N SER A 65 16.88 -3.66 0.84
CA SER A 65 16.57 -3.60 2.27
C SER A 65 15.35 -4.45 2.59
N SER A 66 15.50 -5.44 3.47
CA SER A 66 14.37 -6.15 4.07
C SER A 66 13.86 -5.38 5.28
N ILE A 67 12.54 -5.32 5.46
CA ILE A 67 11.93 -4.85 6.71
C ILE A 67 11.76 -6.07 7.62
N ALA A 68 12.24 -5.96 8.87
CA ALA A 68 12.25 -7.09 9.79
C ALA A 68 10.83 -7.48 10.22
N ALA A 69 10.60 -8.78 10.45
CA ALA A 69 9.37 -9.25 11.08
C ALA A 69 9.16 -8.59 12.45
N GLY A 70 7.91 -8.28 12.78
CA GLY A 70 7.53 -7.53 13.99
C GLY A 70 7.69 -6.02 13.88
N THR A 71 8.21 -5.49 12.75
CA THR A 71 8.29 -4.04 12.53
C THR A 71 6.87 -3.45 12.51
N GLU A 72 6.60 -2.52 13.42
CA GLU A 72 5.36 -1.75 13.43
C GLU A 72 5.28 -0.88 12.18
N SER A 73 4.13 -0.96 11.50
CA SER A 73 3.86 -0.33 10.23
C SER A 73 2.43 0.18 10.17
N TRP A 74 2.14 1.06 9.23
CA TRP A 74 0.85 1.69 9.07
C TRP A 74 0.40 1.58 7.62
N VAL A 75 -0.89 1.30 7.45
CA VAL A 75 -1.59 1.46 6.19
C VAL A 75 -2.58 2.59 6.33
N THR A 76 -2.73 3.36 5.26
CA THR A 76 -3.71 4.43 5.13
C THR A 76 -4.62 4.13 3.96
N GLY A 77 -5.79 4.75 3.94
CA GLY A 77 -6.72 4.61 2.82
C GLY A 77 -8.16 5.03 3.12
N TRP A 78 -9.03 4.87 2.13
CA TRP A 78 -10.46 5.21 2.18
C TRP A 78 -11.36 4.00 1.94
N GLY A 79 -10.79 2.80 1.99
CA GLY A 79 -11.48 1.55 1.81
C GLY A 79 -12.53 1.30 2.88
N LYS A 80 -13.14 0.14 2.79
CA LYS A 80 -14.11 -0.33 3.77
C LYS A 80 -13.44 -0.49 5.13
N LEU A 81 -14.18 -0.23 6.20
CA LEU A 81 -13.70 -0.47 7.57
C LEU A 81 -13.87 -1.92 8.02
N SER A 82 -14.70 -2.69 7.31
CA SER A 82 -14.94 -4.11 7.54
C SER A 82 -15.44 -4.76 6.26
N PHE A 83 -15.38 -6.10 6.19
CA PHE A 83 -15.92 -6.85 5.05
C PHE A 83 -17.43 -6.64 4.87
N GLU A 84 -18.15 -6.51 6.00
CA GLU A 84 -19.60 -6.31 6.06
C GLU A 84 -20.02 -4.83 5.84
N ALA A 85 -19.08 -3.91 5.68
CA ALA A 85 -19.41 -2.51 5.44
C ALA A 85 -19.94 -2.31 4.02
N ASP A 86 -21.10 -1.66 3.89
CA ASP A 86 -21.70 -1.36 2.59
C ASP A 86 -20.93 -0.27 1.83
N ASP A 87 -20.41 0.73 2.57
CA ASP A 87 -19.78 1.93 2.01
C ASP A 87 -18.30 2.09 2.40
N ASN A 88 -17.54 2.72 1.50
CA ASN A 88 -16.19 3.22 1.75
C ASN A 88 -16.21 4.42 2.71
N THR A 89 -15.08 4.69 3.39
CA THR A 89 -15.02 5.86 4.26
C THR A 89 -14.88 7.14 3.46
N SER A 90 -15.59 8.20 3.89
CA SER A 90 -15.36 9.52 3.32
C SER A 90 -14.01 10.09 3.78
N ILE A 91 -13.63 9.88 5.05
CA ILE A 91 -12.40 10.44 5.62
C ILE A 91 -11.29 9.39 5.58
N LEU A 92 -10.05 9.83 5.30
CA LEU A 92 -8.86 8.99 5.28
C LEU A 92 -8.70 8.28 6.64
N GLN A 93 -8.48 6.97 6.59
CA GLN A 93 -8.29 6.11 7.73
C GLN A 93 -6.82 5.71 7.87
N VAL A 94 -6.46 5.25 9.06
CA VAL A 94 -5.14 4.71 9.35
C VAL A 94 -5.28 3.48 10.25
N ALA A 95 -4.53 2.44 9.94
CA ALA A 95 -4.47 1.20 10.69
C ALA A 95 -3.01 0.83 10.98
N SER A 96 -2.71 0.46 12.24
CA SER A 96 -1.41 -0.08 12.62
C SER A 96 -1.39 -1.60 12.45
N VAL A 97 -0.29 -2.11 11.90
CA VAL A 97 -0.04 -3.52 11.60
C VAL A 97 1.43 -3.84 11.89
N GLN A 98 1.79 -5.12 11.89
CA GLN A 98 3.16 -5.58 11.99
C GLN A 98 3.54 -6.42 10.79
N ILE A 99 4.79 -6.27 10.34
CA ILE A 99 5.36 -7.16 9.32
C ILE A 99 5.35 -8.59 9.85
N THR A 100 4.73 -9.49 9.11
CA THR A 100 4.70 -10.91 9.40
C THR A 100 5.97 -11.57 8.88
N LYS A 101 6.42 -12.61 9.58
CA LYS A 101 7.53 -13.43 9.11
C LYS A 101 7.14 -14.12 7.79
N GLU A 102 7.99 -13.99 6.79
CA GLU A 102 7.75 -14.52 5.43
C GLU A 102 7.43 -16.02 5.42
N SER A 103 8.13 -16.81 6.25
CA SER A 103 7.87 -18.24 6.39
C SER A 103 6.44 -18.55 6.81
N ASP A 104 5.88 -17.73 7.69
CA ASP A 104 4.57 -17.99 8.28
C ASP A 104 3.50 -17.67 7.24
N CYS A 105 3.74 -16.66 6.42
CA CYS A 105 2.88 -16.29 5.30
C CYS A 105 2.94 -17.24 4.10
N LYS A 106 4.14 -17.65 3.68
CA LYS A 106 4.32 -18.53 2.51
C LYS A 106 3.63 -19.88 2.65
N HIS A 107 3.54 -20.40 3.87
CA HIS A 107 2.91 -21.68 4.16
C HIS A 107 1.40 -21.56 4.45
N HIS A 108 0.85 -20.34 4.44
CA HIS A 108 -0.57 -20.14 4.71
C HIS A 108 -1.42 -20.36 3.47
N SER A 109 -2.54 -21.07 3.63
CA SER A 109 -3.45 -21.43 2.54
C SER A 109 -4.10 -20.21 1.86
N CYS A 110 -4.19 -19.06 2.53
CA CYS A 110 -4.71 -17.82 1.93
C CYS A 110 -3.76 -17.17 0.93
N PHE A 111 -2.45 -17.45 0.96
CA PHE A 111 -1.46 -16.78 0.13
C PHE A 111 -0.76 -17.74 -0.84
N PRO A 112 -1.52 -18.48 -1.69
CA PRO A 112 -0.89 -19.36 -2.66
C PRO A 112 -0.04 -18.54 -3.64
N GLY A 113 1.22 -18.94 -3.82
CA GLY A 113 2.12 -18.31 -4.79
C GLY A 113 2.73 -16.97 -4.35
N LEU A 114 2.86 -16.73 -3.04
CA LEU A 114 3.64 -15.60 -2.52
C LEU A 114 5.09 -15.67 -3.03
N THR A 115 5.53 -14.64 -3.74
CA THR A 115 6.90 -14.56 -4.28
C THR A 115 7.83 -13.86 -3.30
N ASP A 116 9.14 -13.92 -3.55
CA ASP A 116 10.16 -13.20 -2.75
C ASP A 116 10.07 -11.67 -2.90
N ASN A 117 9.27 -11.18 -3.86
CA ASN A 117 8.99 -9.74 -4.04
C ASN A 117 7.72 -9.30 -3.29
N MET A 118 7.22 -10.11 -2.37
CA MET A 118 6.00 -9.82 -1.62
C MET A 118 6.26 -9.96 -0.13
N ILE A 119 5.60 -9.10 0.63
CA ILE A 119 5.63 -9.12 2.09
C ILE A 119 4.21 -9.29 2.62
N CYS A 120 4.15 -9.65 3.90
CA CYS A 120 2.92 -9.73 4.65
C CYS A 120 2.94 -8.79 5.83
N ALA A 121 1.80 -8.20 6.15
CA ALA A 121 1.63 -7.45 7.38
C ALA A 121 0.24 -7.70 7.95
N GLY A 122 0.11 -7.88 9.26
CA GLY A 122 -1.16 -8.15 9.90
C GLY A 122 -1.26 -7.63 11.32
N LYS A 123 -2.36 -8.01 11.95
CA LYS A 123 -2.81 -7.50 13.25
C LYS A 123 -1.80 -7.76 14.36
N MET A 124 -1.59 -6.76 15.22
CA MET A 124 -0.98 -7.00 16.54
C MET A 124 -2.00 -7.71 17.43
N GLN A 125 -1.55 -8.70 18.20
CA GLN A 125 -2.42 -9.43 19.14
C GLN A 125 -3.17 -8.43 20.04
N GLY A 126 -4.50 -8.34 19.90
CA GLY A 126 -5.36 -7.40 20.65
C GLY A 126 -5.72 -6.07 19.97
N SER A 127 -5.16 -5.75 18.79
CA SER A 127 -5.61 -4.61 17.98
C SER A 127 -6.94 -4.93 17.28
N LYS A 128 -7.66 -3.94 16.76
CA LYS A 128 -8.91 -4.10 15.97
C LYS A 128 -8.73 -3.76 14.48
N ALA A 129 -7.49 -3.56 14.05
CA ALA A 129 -7.18 -3.05 12.73
C ALA A 129 -7.28 -4.18 11.68
N ASP A 130 -8.24 -4.04 10.77
CA ASP A 130 -8.47 -4.92 9.64
C ASP A 130 -8.42 -4.03 8.38
N ALA A 131 -7.42 -4.23 7.52
CA ALA A 131 -7.31 -3.50 6.26
C ALA A 131 -8.16 -4.15 5.16
N CYS A 132 -9.35 -3.60 4.90
CA CYS A 132 -10.33 -4.21 4.00
C CYS A 132 -10.22 -3.74 2.54
N GLN A 133 -11.23 -4.12 1.74
CA GLN A 133 -11.33 -3.78 0.32
C GLN A 133 -11.34 -2.26 0.12
N GLY A 134 -10.65 -1.76 -0.91
CA GLY A 134 -10.75 -0.37 -1.37
C GLY A 134 -9.46 0.45 -1.28
N ASP A 135 -8.41 -0.07 -0.64
CA ASP A 135 -7.09 0.59 -0.50
C ASP A 135 -6.02 0.02 -1.45
N SER A 136 -6.45 -0.56 -2.57
CA SER A 136 -5.54 -1.16 -3.56
C SER A 136 -4.57 -0.12 -4.11
N GLY A 137 -3.27 -0.42 -4.01
CA GLY A 137 -2.19 0.50 -4.36
C GLY A 137 -1.78 1.47 -3.22
N GLY A 138 -2.46 1.38 -2.07
CA GLY A 138 -2.14 2.09 -0.83
C GLY A 138 -0.73 1.79 -0.30
N PRO A 139 -0.10 2.71 0.44
CA PRO A 139 1.21 2.52 1.01
C PRO A 139 1.13 1.69 2.29
N LEU A 140 2.10 0.79 2.46
CA LEU A 140 2.53 0.37 3.79
C LEU A 140 3.76 1.19 4.16
N VAL A 141 3.69 1.95 5.26
CA VAL A 141 4.82 2.74 5.76
C VAL A 141 5.30 2.24 7.12
N SER A 142 6.60 2.31 7.35
CA SER A 142 7.24 1.99 8.62
C SER A 142 8.16 3.14 9.03
N MET A 143 8.30 3.40 10.32
CA MET A 143 9.23 4.40 10.82
C MET A 143 10.60 3.77 11.06
N ASN A 144 11.67 4.37 10.53
CA ASN A 144 13.03 3.93 10.81
C ASN A 144 13.57 4.54 12.12
N ASN A 145 14.77 4.09 12.55
CA ASN A 145 15.43 4.57 13.76
C ASN A 145 15.79 6.08 13.74
N ASN A 146 15.77 6.71 12.56
CA ASN A 146 16.03 8.14 12.38
C ASN A 146 14.74 8.97 12.34
N SER A 147 13.60 8.40 12.74
CA SER A 147 12.28 9.04 12.70
C SER A 147 11.83 9.45 11.30
N GLN A 148 12.21 8.68 10.28
CA GLN A 148 11.77 8.88 8.90
C GLN A 148 10.73 7.83 8.51
N TRP A 149 9.67 8.28 7.85
CA TRP A 149 8.69 7.40 7.23
C TRP A 149 9.25 6.79 5.96
N ILE A 150 9.37 5.47 5.96
CA ILE A 150 9.83 4.66 4.83
C ILE A 150 8.63 3.88 4.31
N GLN A 151 8.39 3.96 3.00
CA GLN A 151 7.45 3.07 2.36
C GLN A 151 8.09 1.70 2.18
N SER A 152 7.48 0.73 2.85
CA SER A 152 7.92 -0.66 2.97
C SER A 152 7.19 -1.58 1.99
N GLY A 153 5.99 -1.20 1.54
CA GLY A 153 5.23 -1.98 0.56
C GLY A 153 4.09 -1.22 -0.10
N ILE A 154 3.39 -1.92 -1.01
CA ILE A 154 2.19 -1.46 -1.69
C ILE A 154 1.08 -2.49 -1.49
N ALA A 155 -0.12 -2.05 -1.11
CA ALA A 155 -1.30 -2.89 -0.99
C ALA A 155 -1.75 -3.45 -2.35
N LEU A 156 -1.94 -4.77 -2.45
CA LEU A 156 -2.36 -5.40 -3.69
C LEU A 156 -3.88 -5.28 -3.91
N SER A 157 -4.29 -5.33 -5.19
CA SER A 157 -5.69 -5.24 -5.64
C SER A 157 -6.62 -6.31 -5.06
N VAL A 158 -6.05 -7.43 -4.64
CA VAL A 158 -6.71 -8.45 -3.83
C VAL A 158 -5.99 -8.52 -2.48
N SER A 159 -6.31 -7.57 -1.60
CA SER A 159 -6.26 -7.87 -0.16
C SER A 159 -7.34 -8.92 0.11
N GLN A 160 -7.10 -10.15 -0.34
CA GLN A 160 -7.78 -11.31 0.19
C GLN A 160 -7.31 -11.42 1.64
N MET A 161 -7.98 -10.67 2.50
CA MET A 161 -7.80 -10.83 3.93
C MET A 161 -8.19 -12.27 4.25
N CYS A 162 -7.34 -12.98 4.98
CA CYS A 162 -7.80 -14.16 5.68
C CYS A 162 -8.86 -13.68 6.70
N ALA A 163 -10.14 -13.98 6.45
CA ALA A 163 -11.20 -13.79 7.43
C ALA A 163 -12.10 -15.04 7.48
N GLU A 164 -12.02 -15.68 8.65
CA GLU A 164 -12.89 -16.66 9.34
C GLU A 164 -13.03 -18.13 8.87
N LYS A 165 -12.59 -19.03 9.76
CA LYS A 165 -13.46 -20.06 10.38
C LYS A 165 -13.01 -20.41 11.83
N PRO A 166 -13.89 -21.02 12.67
CA PRO A 166 -13.99 -20.83 14.14
C PRO A 166 -12.86 -21.46 14.99
N PRO A 167 -12.77 -21.11 16.30
CA PRO A 167 -11.56 -21.24 17.09
C PRO A 167 -11.32 -22.70 17.46
N SER A 168 -10.45 -23.36 16.71
CA SER A 168 -9.85 -24.62 17.16
C SER A 168 -8.35 -24.69 16.95
N THR A 169 -7.75 -23.70 16.30
CA THR A 169 -6.30 -23.54 16.22
C THR A 169 -5.93 -22.07 16.28
N GLN A 170 -4.75 -21.83 16.85
CA GLN A 170 -4.09 -20.56 17.06
C GLN A 170 -3.71 -19.90 15.71
N ASP A 171 -4.68 -19.50 14.89
CA ASP A 171 -4.43 -19.02 13.53
C ASP A 171 -3.95 -17.56 13.58
N PHE A 172 -2.63 -17.40 13.55
CA PHE A 172 -1.86 -16.16 13.73
C PHE A 172 -2.02 -15.14 12.58
N LEU A 173 -2.83 -15.43 11.55
CA LEU A 173 -2.82 -14.69 10.28
C LEU A 173 -4.15 -14.04 9.89
N ASP A 174 -5.11 -13.95 10.82
CA ASP A 174 -6.32 -13.15 10.66
C ASP A 174 -5.95 -11.67 10.43
N GLY A 175 -6.47 -11.07 9.36
CA GLY A 175 -6.20 -9.68 9.00
C GLY A 175 -4.80 -9.42 8.40
N VAL A 176 -4.08 -10.46 7.96
CA VAL A 176 -2.83 -10.29 7.21
C VAL A 176 -3.11 -9.86 5.78
N MET A 177 -2.41 -8.82 5.34
CA MET A 177 -2.39 -8.32 3.97
C MET A 177 -1.20 -8.87 3.21
N ARG A 178 -1.41 -9.17 1.92
CA ARG A 178 -0.34 -9.37 0.93
C ARG A 178 0.01 -8.04 0.30
N LEU A 179 1.29 -7.69 0.30
CA LEU A 179 1.80 -6.43 -0.23
C LEU A 179 2.96 -6.71 -1.19
N GLN A 180 3.13 -5.89 -2.21
CA GLN A 180 4.37 -5.88 -2.99
C GLN A 180 5.47 -5.27 -2.11
N GLY A 181 6.51 -6.04 -1.83
CA GLY A 181 7.65 -5.60 -1.01
C GLY A 181 8.93 -5.87 -1.79
N LEU A 182 9.74 -4.83 -1.99
CA LEU A 182 10.96 -4.82 -2.82
C LEU A 182 10.69 -4.60 -4.32
N GLY A 183 11.54 -3.75 -4.91
CA GLY A 183 11.45 -3.29 -6.32
C GLY A 183 11.19 -1.79 -6.49
N LEU A 184 10.62 -1.12 -5.47
CA LEU A 184 10.32 0.33 -5.47
C LEU A 184 11.56 1.17 -5.80
N GLY A 185 12.63 0.99 -5.02
CA GLY A 185 13.88 1.73 -5.22
C GLY A 185 14.56 1.42 -6.55
N LYS A 186 14.46 0.20 -7.07
CA LYS A 186 15.07 -0.18 -8.35
C LYS A 186 14.34 0.45 -9.54
N LEU A 187 13.00 0.34 -9.55
CA LEU A 187 12.17 0.94 -10.59
C LEU A 187 12.29 2.47 -10.59
N ALA A 188 12.33 3.10 -9.41
CA ALA A 188 12.50 4.54 -9.23
C ALA A 188 13.90 5.04 -9.63
N TYR A 189 14.95 4.29 -9.28
CA TYR A 189 16.33 4.65 -9.59
C TYR A 189 16.62 4.62 -11.10
N GLU A 190 16.08 3.63 -11.81
CA GLU A 190 16.27 3.48 -13.26
C GLU A 190 15.57 4.59 -14.09
N ASN A 191 14.70 5.42 -13.48
CA ASN A 191 13.83 6.37 -14.20
C ASN A 191 13.82 7.82 -13.64
N SER A 192 14.83 8.27 -12.88
CA SER A 192 14.87 9.62 -12.26
C SER A 192 14.80 10.80 -13.26
N PRO A 193 14.20 11.98 -12.91
CA PRO A 193 13.76 12.45 -11.61
C PRO A 193 12.22 12.40 -11.51
N ILE A 194 11.67 11.42 -10.81
CA ILE A 194 10.21 11.23 -10.74
C ILE A 194 9.84 10.97 -9.27
N LEU A 195 8.94 11.82 -8.76
CA LEU A 195 8.24 11.59 -7.50
C LEU A 195 7.65 10.18 -7.55
N THR A 196 8.12 9.25 -6.72
CA THR A 196 7.48 7.93 -6.62
C THR A 196 6.22 8.12 -5.83
N ILE A 197 5.16 8.42 -6.56
CA ILE A 197 3.81 8.46 -6.03
C ILE A 197 3.36 7.00 -5.93
N THR A 198 3.21 6.51 -4.71
CA THR A 198 2.38 5.34 -4.48
C THR A 198 0.97 5.64 -4.93
N ALA A 199 0.22 4.64 -5.36
CA ALA A 199 -1.07 4.87 -6.00
C ALA A 199 -2.08 5.65 -5.14
N GLU A 200 -1.79 5.88 -3.86
CA GLU A 200 -2.63 6.65 -2.94
C GLU A 200 -2.51 8.18 -3.03
N GLU A 201 -1.48 8.75 -3.67
CA GLU A 201 -1.56 10.17 -4.08
C GLU A 201 -2.17 10.33 -5.50
N VAL A 202 -2.61 9.25 -6.14
CA VAL A 202 -3.45 9.31 -7.35
C VAL A 202 -4.88 9.01 -6.93
N SER A 203 -5.51 9.94 -6.22
CA SER A 203 -6.94 9.82 -5.96
C SER A 203 -7.68 9.71 -7.31
N SER A 204 -8.38 8.59 -7.51
CA SER A 204 -9.27 8.36 -8.65
C SER A 204 -8.60 8.39 -10.05
N VAL A 205 -7.97 7.28 -10.43
CA VAL A 205 -8.01 6.90 -11.86
C VAL A 205 -9.45 6.51 -12.17
N LYS A 206 -10.28 7.46 -12.64
CA LYS A 206 -11.57 7.11 -13.24
C LYS A 206 -11.31 6.19 -14.43
N ASP A 207 -12.06 5.09 -14.44
CA ASP A 207 -11.95 3.92 -15.30
C ASP A 207 -11.52 4.22 -16.74
N GLY A 208 -10.62 3.37 -17.24
CA GLY A 208 -10.11 3.41 -18.60
C GLY A 208 -9.07 2.32 -18.88
N PHE A 209 -9.36 1.08 -18.50
CA PHE A 209 -8.79 -0.12 -19.12
C PHE A 209 -9.93 -1.01 -19.59
#